data_AF-N2BH30-F1
#
_entry.id   AF-N2BH30-F1
#
_cell.length_a   1.000
_cell.length_b   1.000
_cell.length_c   1.000
_cell.angle_alpha   90.00
_cell.angle_beta   90.00
_cell.angle_gamma   90.00
#
_symmetry.space_group_name_H-M   'P 1'
#
loop_
_entity.id
_entity.type
_entity.pdbx_description
1 polymer ?
#
loop_
_entity_poly.entity_id
_entity_poly.type
_entity_poly.pdbx_seq_one_letter_code
_entity_poly.pdbx_strand_id
1 'polypeptide(L)'
;MKPPIIYVAMAADLIHPGHINILKIARELADSLESSEGKKGEVVLGLLTDKAIASYKRLPYMNYDQRYEVISHLKEIDRVIPQDTLSYEGNIRSLKPRYVIHGDDWKSGTQSKTRQNVIDTLQELNCGELIEPSYIEGIISTQLNLDARAIGISTNARLSLLRRLVNAKTPLRICETHSAISALIAQNACVESSGKKLEFDGFWSSSLTDSTSRGKPDIEAVELTSR
;
A
#
# COMPACT_ATOMS: atom_id res chain seq x y z
N MET A 1 -23.72 6.98 -24.45
CA MET A 1 -23.49 6.14 -23.24
C MET A 1 -22.02 6.22 -22.83
N LYS A 2 -21.70 5.96 -21.55
CA LYS A 2 -20.32 5.93 -21.03
C LYS A 2 -19.63 4.63 -21.47
N PRO A 3 -18.31 4.63 -21.75
CA PRO A 3 -17.57 3.40 -22.04
C PRO A 3 -17.66 2.43 -20.85
N PRO A 4 -17.62 1.11 -21.08
CA PRO A 4 -17.56 0.14 -19.99
C PRO A 4 -16.23 0.30 -19.24
N ILE A 5 -16.29 0.36 -17.91
CA ILE A 5 -15.12 0.62 -17.07
C ILE A 5 -14.63 -0.68 -16.45
N ILE A 6 -13.32 -0.93 -16.56
CA ILE A 6 -12.59 -1.94 -15.81
C ILE A 6 -11.83 -1.22 -14.71
N TYR A 7 -12.15 -1.55 -13.46
CA TYR A 7 -11.52 -0.93 -12.30
C TYR A 7 -10.48 -1.86 -11.69
N VAL A 8 -9.27 -1.36 -11.52
CA VAL A 8 -8.17 -2.07 -10.84
C VAL A 8 -7.69 -1.19 -9.69
N ALA A 9 -7.49 -1.73 -8.50
CA ALA A 9 -6.93 -0.97 -7.39
C ALA A 9 -5.60 -1.58 -6.94
N MET A 10 -4.57 -0.75 -6.76
CA MET A 10 -3.26 -1.22 -6.33
C MET A 10 -2.45 -0.16 -5.59
N ALA A 11 -1.52 -0.62 -4.75
CA ALA A 11 -0.55 0.25 -4.11
C ALA A 11 0.55 0.69 -5.09
N ALA A 12 0.97 -0.19 -6.01
CA ALA A 12 1.96 0.09 -7.06
C ALA A 12 3.22 0.82 -6.57
N ASP A 13 3.91 0.26 -5.58
CA ASP A 13 5.21 0.75 -5.14
C ASP A 13 6.31 0.30 -6.12
N LEU A 14 7.18 -0.64 -5.75
CA LEU A 14 8.13 -1.23 -6.70
C LEU A 14 7.38 -2.07 -7.75
N ILE A 15 7.19 -1.52 -8.95
CA ILE A 15 6.48 -2.21 -10.04
C ILE A 15 7.25 -3.48 -10.44
N HIS A 16 6.52 -4.59 -10.55
CA HIS A 16 7.06 -5.90 -10.89
C HIS A 16 6.08 -6.62 -11.84
N PRO A 17 6.48 -7.76 -12.46
CA PRO A 17 5.66 -8.47 -13.44
C PRO A 17 4.25 -8.83 -12.95
N GLY A 18 4.05 -9.04 -11.65
CA GLY A 18 2.73 -9.31 -11.06
C GLY A 18 1.75 -8.15 -11.26
N HIS A 19 2.16 -6.90 -11.03
CA HIS A 19 1.31 -5.73 -11.33
C HIS A 19 0.98 -5.64 -12.83
N ILE A 20 2.00 -5.84 -13.69
CA ILE A 20 1.83 -5.77 -15.14
C ILE A 20 0.87 -6.84 -15.65
N ASN A 21 0.90 -8.05 -15.08
CA ASN A 21 0.00 -9.14 -15.46
C ASN A 21 -1.47 -8.79 -15.19
N ILE A 22 -1.77 -8.26 -14.01
CA ILE A 22 -3.13 -7.82 -13.66
C ILE A 22 -3.61 -6.73 -14.62
N LEU A 23 -2.74 -5.77 -14.96
CA LEU A 23 -3.07 -4.69 -15.90
C LEU A 23 -3.29 -5.20 -17.33
N LYS A 24 -2.53 -6.18 -17.79
CA LYS A 24 -2.74 -6.82 -19.11
C LYS A 24 -4.10 -7.49 -19.19
N ILE A 25 -4.48 -8.25 -18.17
CA ILE A 25 -5.80 -8.90 -18.10
C ILE A 25 -6.91 -7.84 -18.10
N ALA A 26 -6.75 -6.75 -17.35
CA ALA A 26 -7.70 -5.65 -17.35
C ALA A 26 -7.84 -5.00 -18.74
N ARG A 27 -6.73 -4.80 -19.46
CA ARG A 27 -6.71 -4.25 -20.82
C ARG A 27 -7.36 -5.19 -21.83
N GLU A 28 -7.05 -6.49 -21.79
CA GLU A 28 -7.66 -7.50 -22.66
C GLU A 28 -9.19 -7.54 -22.49
N LEU A 29 -9.66 -7.51 -21.24
CA LEU A 29 -11.10 -7.43 -20.94
C LEU A 29 -11.70 -6.12 -21.45
N ALA A 30 -11.05 -4.99 -21.21
CA ALA A 30 -11.51 -3.70 -21.70
C ALA A 30 -11.58 -3.64 -23.25
N ASP A 31 -10.65 -4.27 -23.96
CA ASP A 31 -10.63 -4.37 -25.43
C ASP A 31 -11.71 -5.30 -25.98
N SER A 32 -12.09 -6.33 -25.23
CA SER A 32 -13.20 -7.23 -25.59
C SER A 32 -14.59 -6.59 -25.41
N LEU A 33 -14.66 -5.47 -24.71
CA LEU A 33 -15.90 -4.78 -24.40
C LEU A 33 -16.11 -3.59 -25.33
N GLU A 34 -17.28 -3.56 -25.96
CA GLU A 34 -17.76 -2.41 -26.70
C GLU A 34 -19.09 -1.93 -26.12
N SER A 35 -19.23 -0.62 -26.01
CA SER A 35 -20.53 0.00 -25.75
C SER A 35 -21.42 -0.09 -27.00
N SER A 36 -22.72 0.12 -26.82
CA SER A 36 -23.70 0.21 -27.91
C SER A 36 -23.41 1.33 -28.94
N GLU A 37 -22.52 2.27 -28.60
CA GLU A 37 -22.06 3.35 -29.47
C GLU A 37 -20.65 3.09 -30.04
N GLY A 38 -20.11 1.88 -29.91
CA GLY A 38 -18.80 1.49 -30.45
C GLY A 38 -17.59 2.00 -29.67
N LYS A 39 -17.78 2.58 -28.47
CA LYS A 39 -16.65 2.95 -27.60
C LYS A 39 -16.07 1.72 -26.92
N LYS A 40 -14.76 1.56 -27.01
CA LYS A 40 -13.98 0.53 -26.29
C LYS A 40 -14.05 0.73 -24.77
N GLY A 41 -13.81 -0.35 -24.03
CA GLY A 41 -13.68 -0.29 -22.58
C GLY A 41 -12.47 0.52 -22.11
N GLU A 42 -12.63 1.13 -20.94
CA GLU A 42 -11.62 1.97 -20.28
C GLU A 42 -11.07 1.23 -19.06
N VAL A 43 -9.74 1.17 -18.91
CA VAL A 43 -9.06 0.70 -17.69
C VAL A 43 -8.79 1.89 -16.78
N VAL A 44 -9.48 1.92 -15.64
CA VAL A 44 -9.32 2.93 -14.60
C VAL A 44 -8.58 2.32 -13.42
N LEU A 45 -7.41 2.87 -13.10
CA LEU A 45 -6.61 2.45 -11.96
C LEU A 45 -6.89 3.31 -10.72
N GLY A 46 -7.37 2.72 -9.64
CA GLY A 46 -7.38 3.30 -8.30
C GLY A 46 -6.02 3.14 -7.61
N LEU A 47 -5.19 4.16 -7.64
CA LEU A 47 -3.90 4.16 -6.96
C LEU A 47 -4.09 4.45 -5.47
N LEU A 48 -3.73 3.51 -4.60
CA LEU A 48 -3.91 3.71 -3.15
C LEU A 48 -3.05 4.87 -2.65
N THR A 49 -3.64 5.78 -1.88
CA THR A 49 -2.90 6.87 -1.24
C THR A 49 -2.05 6.36 -0.08
N ASP A 50 -1.06 7.15 0.34
CA ASP A 50 -0.23 6.80 1.49
C ASP A 50 -1.07 6.59 2.76
N LYS A 51 -2.14 7.37 2.92
CA LYS A 51 -3.14 7.22 3.99
C LYS A 51 -3.86 5.86 3.92
N ALA A 52 -4.31 5.46 2.73
CA ALA A 52 -4.95 4.16 2.51
C ALA A 52 -3.99 3.00 2.82
N ILE A 53 -2.72 3.14 2.43
CA ILE A 53 -1.71 2.10 2.65
C ILE A 53 -1.36 1.97 4.14
N ALA A 54 -1.13 3.10 4.82
CA ALA A 54 -0.74 3.14 6.22
C ALA A 54 -1.79 2.55 7.19
N SER A 55 -3.04 2.38 6.75
CA SER A 55 -4.11 1.81 7.59
C SER A 55 -3.99 0.29 7.78
N TYR A 56 -3.22 -0.41 6.95
CA TYR A 56 -3.13 -1.88 6.99
C TYR A 56 -1.72 -2.45 6.81
N LYS A 57 -0.79 -1.68 6.23
CA LYS A 57 0.62 -2.04 6.11
C LYS A 57 1.51 -0.81 6.22
N ARG A 58 2.84 -1.03 6.22
CA ARG A 58 3.80 0.09 6.21
C ARG A 58 3.70 0.91 4.93
N LEU A 59 4.13 2.16 5.03
CA LEU A 59 4.21 3.04 3.88
C LEU A 59 5.11 2.47 2.77
N PRO A 60 4.76 2.73 1.51
CA PRO A 60 5.57 2.37 0.35
C PRO A 60 6.86 3.21 0.32
N TYR A 61 7.88 2.68 -0.36
CA TYR A 61 9.13 3.38 -0.58
C TYR A 61 8.89 4.67 -1.38
N MET A 62 8.22 4.55 -2.52
CA MET A 62 7.79 5.70 -3.33
C MET A 62 6.55 6.37 -2.72
N ASN A 63 6.53 7.70 -2.73
CA ASN A 63 5.34 8.46 -2.35
C ASN A 63 4.25 8.34 -3.42
N TYR A 64 3.03 8.81 -3.11
CA TYR A 64 1.91 8.74 -4.06
C TYR A 64 2.24 9.35 -5.42
N ASP A 65 2.84 10.55 -5.46
CA ASP A 65 3.12 11.26 -6.71
C ASP A 65 4.13 10.50 -7.59
N GLN A 66 5.18 9.93 -6.97
CA GLN A 66 6.15 9.08 -7.65
C GLN A 66 5.49 7.82 -8.21
N ARG A 67 4.63 7.16 -7.43
CA ARG A 67 3.90 5.98 -7.88
C ARG A 67 2.94 6.33 -9.02
N TYR A 68 2.27 7.47 -8.91
CA TYR A 68 1.39 8.01 -9.93
C TYR A 68 2.15 8.27 -11.23
N GLU A 69 3.28 8.96 -11.16
CA GLU A 69 4.12 9.28 -12.32
C GLU A 69 4.55 8.00 -13.06
N VAL A 70 4.99 6.96 -12.35
CA VAL A 70 5.39 5.72 -13.01
C VAL A 70 4.18 4.99 -13.61
N ILE A 71 3.10 4.83 -12.83
CA ILE A 71 1.96 3.99 -13.23
C ILE A 71 1.13 4.64 -14.34
N SER A 72 1.06 5.96 -14.41
CA SER A 72 0.30 6.69 -15.43
C SER A 72 0.87 6.55 -16.83
N HIS A 73 2.13 6.09 -16.98
CA HIS A 73 2.78 5.88 -18.27
C HIS A 73 2.66 4.45 -18.78
N LEU A 74 2.00 3.55 -18.05
CA LEU A 74 1.76 2.19 -18.53
C LEU A 74 0.65 2.19 -19.57
N LYS A 75 0.93 1.59 -20.73
CA LYS A 75 0.02 1.53 -21.88
C LYS A 75 -1.31 0.80 -21.61
N GLU A 76 -1.33 -0.05 -20.58
CA GLU A 76 -2.51 -0.80 -20.19
C GLU A 76 -3.56 0.05 -19.46
N ILE A 77 -3.21 1.27 -19.01
CA ILE A 77 -4.05 2.13 -18.19
C ILE A 77 -4.49 3.35 -19.00
N ASP A 78 -5.80 3.62 -19.02
CA ASP A 78 -6.35 4.81 -19.67
C ASP A 78 -6.39 6.01 -18.72
N ARG A 79 -6.65 5.76 -17.42
CA ARG A 79 -6.72 6.80 -16.39
C ARG A 79 -6.37 6.28 -15.01
N VAL A 80 -5.69 7.11 -14.22
CA VAL A 80 -5.39 6.85 -12.82
C VAL A 80 -6.20 7.81 -11.94
N ILE A 81 -6.84 7.28 -10.89
CA ILE A 81 -7.58 8.05 -9.88
C ILE A 81 -7.08 7.69 -8.48
N PRO A 82 -7.19 8.60 -7.49
CA PRO A 82 -6.84 8.26 -6.11
C PRO A 82 -7.80 7.22 -5.53
N GLN A 83 -7.26 6.33 -4.71
CA GLN A 83 -7.99 5.39 -3.86
C GLN A 83 -7.64 5.72 -2.40
N ASP A 84 -8.50 6.54 -1.78
CA ASP A 84 -8.21 7.17 -0.48
C ASP A 84 -8.35 6.25 0.73
N THR A 85 -8.97 5.08 0.54
CA THR A 85 -9.15 4.09 1.60
C THR A 85 -8.79 2.68 1.11
N LEU A 86 -8.70 1.73 2.03
CA LEU A 86 -8.52 0.32 1.65
C LEU A 86 -9.78 -0.27 0.98
N SER A 87 -10.98 0.21 1.33
CA SER A 87 -12.24 -0.23 0.72
C SER A 87 -12.44 0.42 -0.65
N TYR A 88 -12.76 -0.40 -1.66
CA TYR A 88 -12.96 0.10 -3.03
C TYR A 88 -14.35 0.71 -3.23
N GLU A 89 -15.22 0.64 -2.23
CA GLU A 89 -16.62 1.04 -2.28
C GLU A 89 -16.81 2.46 -2.84
N GLY A 90 -16.04 3.43 -2.38
CA GLY A 90 -16.17 4.82 -2.84
C GLY A 90 -15.95 4.98 -4.36
N ASN A 91 -14.92 4.32 -4.89
CA ASN A 91 -14.63 4.34 -6.32
C ASN A 91 -15.60 3.46 -7.12
N ILE A 92 -16.02 2.31 -6.59
CA ILE A 92 -17.03 1.45 -7.22
C ILE A 92 -18.37 2.20 -7.35
N ARG A 93 -18.85 2.87 -6.29
CA ARG A 93 -20.09 3.66 -6.32
C ARG A 93 -20.03 4.80 -7.32
N SER A 94 -18.86 5.43 -7.45
CA SER A 94 -18.64 6.56 -8.37
C SER A 94 -18.54 6.14 -9.83
N LEU A 95 -17.83 5.03 -10.11
CA LEU A 95 -17.56 4.55 -11.46
C LEU A 95 -18.65 3.63 -12.01
N LYS A 96 -19.28 2.82 -11.14
CA LYS A 96 -20.15 1.69 -11.49
C LYS A 96 -19.48 0.79 -12.57
N PRO A 97 -18.32 0.21 -12.25
CA PRO A 97 -17.52 -0.52 -13.22
C PRO A 97 -18.25 -1.77 -13.72
N ARG A 98 -17.90 -2.21 -14.94
CA ARG A 98 -18.34 -3.51 -15.46
C ARG A 98 -17.54 -4.64 -14.83
N TYR A 99 -16.25 -4.47 -14.62
CA TYR A 99 -15.44 -5.42 -13.86
C TYR A 99 -14.57 -4.71 -12.84
N VAL A 100 -14.40 -5.34 -11.68
CA VAL A 100 -13.31 -5.06 -10.75
C VAL A 100 -12.29 -6.18 -10.89
N ILE A 101 -11.01 -5.86 -11.08
CA ILE A 101 -9.94 -6.84 -11.16
C ILE A 101 -9.05 -6.74 -9.92
N HIS A 102 -8.80 -7.87 -9.28
CA HIS A 102 -7.81 -8.00 -8.21
C HIS A 102 -7.17 -9.39 -8.26
N GLY A 103 -5.92 -9.56 -7.83
CA GLY A 103 -5.34 -10.90 -7.68
C GLY A 103 -6.10 -11.76 -6.66
N ASP A 104 -6.00 -13.08 -6.74
CA ASP A 104 -6.64 -13.99 -5.80
C ASP A 104 -5.95 -14.07 -4.41
N ASP A 105 -4.85 -13.35 -4.22
CA ASP A 105 -4.05 -13.30 -2.99
C ASP A 105 -4.82 -12.72 -1.78
N TRP A 106 -5.83 -11.88 -2.04
CA TRP A 106 -6.67 -11.29 -0.99
C TRP A 106 -7.85 -12.15 -0.53
N LYS A 107 -8.01 -13.37 -1.09
CA LYS A 107 -9.05 -14.33 -0.63
C LYS A 107 -8.84 -14.77 0.82
N SER A 108 -7.62 -14.64 1.32
CA SER A 108 -7.26 -14.94 2.70
C SER A 108 -6.61 -13.74 3.39
N GLY A 109 -6.45 -13.81 4.72
CA GLY A 109 -5.79 -12.78 5.49
C GLY A 109 -6.60 -11.49 5.66
N THR A 110 -5.91 -10.37 5.87
CA THR A 110 -6.48 -9.10 6.33
C THR A 110 -7.39 -8.43 5.28
N GLN A 111 -7.17 -8.71 4.00
CA GLN A 111 -7.87 -8.12 2.87
C GLN A 111 -9.13 -8.91 2.45
N SER A 112 -9.38 -10.08 3.04
CA SER A 112 -10.61 -10.87 2.80
C SER A 112 -11.90 -10.08 3.08
N LYS A 113 -11.87 -9.19 4.09
CA LYS A 113 -12.97 -8.27 4.40
C LYS A 113 -13.19 -7.23 3.29
N THR A 114 -12.10 -6.72 2.72
CA THR A 114 -12.14 -5.79 1.58
C THR A 114 -12.74 -6.48 0.36
N ARG A 115 -12.32 -7.73 0.08
CA ARG A 115 -12.89 -8.56 -0.99
C ARG A 115 -14.40 -8.71 -0.83
N GLN A 116 -14.86 -9.05 0.38
CA GLN A 116 -16.30 -9.21 0.63
C GLN A 116 -17.05 -7.89 0.42
N ASN A 117 -16.53 -6.78 0.94
CA ASN A 117 -17.13 -5.45 0.73
C ASN A 117 -17.24 -5.08 -0.76
N VAL A 118 -16.28 -5.48 -1.62
CA VAL A 118 -16.39 -5.30 -3.07
C VAL A 118 -17.55 -6.09 -3.65
N ILE A 119 -17.65 -7.37 -3.31
CA ILE A 119 -18.74 -8.25 -3.79
C ILE A 119 -20.10 -7.68 -3.35
N ASP A 120 -20.22 -7.33 -2.07
CA ASP A 120 -21.46 -6.79 -1.50
C ASP A 120 -21.83 -5.46 -2.19
N THR A 121 -20.85 -4.57 -2.43
CA THR A 121 -21.10 -3.28 -3.09
C THR A 121 -21.56 -3.47 -4.54
N LEU A 122 -20.95 -4.39 -5.29
CA LEU A 122 -21.33 -4.68 -6.68
C LEU A 122 -22.76 -5.25 -6.75
N GLN A 123 -23.11 -6.15 -5.81
CA GLN A 123 -24.46 -6.71 -5.69
C GLN A 123 -25.49 -5.65 -5.30
N GLU A 124 -25.19 -4.82 -4.29
CA GLU A 124 -26.06 -3.72 -3.84
C GLU A 124 -26.38 -2.74 -4.97
N LEU A 125 -25.37 -2.36 -5.75
CA LEU A 125 -25.51 -1.44 -6.88
C LEU A 125 -26.09 -2.11 -8.14
N ASN A 126 -26.24 -3.43 -8.14
CA ASN A 126 -26.57 -4.25 -9.29
C ASN A 126 -25.70 -3.89 -10.51
N CYS A 127 -24.37 -3.78 -10.29
CA CYS A 127 -23.42 -3.41 -11.33
C CYS A 127 -22.17 -4.28 -11.31
N GLY A 128 -21.77 -4.75 -12.49
CA GLY A 128 -20.49 -5.39 -12.73
C GLY A 128 -20.20 -6.64 -11.90
N GLU A 129 -18.99 -7.16 -12.05
CA GLU A 129 -18.54 -8.41 -11.42
C GLU A 129 -17.08 -8.31 -10.97
N LEU A 130 -16.70 -9.10 -9.95
CA LEU A 130 -15.31 -9.22 -9.50
C LEU A 130 -14.62 -10.36 -10.28
N ILE A 131 -13.50 -10.06 -10.92
CA ILE A 131 -12.64 -11.04 -11.59
C ILE A 131 -11.33 -11.17 -10.79
N GLU A 132 -10.95 -12.41 -10.49
CA GLU A 132 -9.81 -12.72 -9.62
C GLU A 132 -8.79 -13.62 -10.33
N PRO A 133 -7.88 -13.05 -11.15
CA PRO A 133 -6.84 -13.84 -11.80
C PRO A 133 -5.88 -14.46 -10.78
N SER A 134 -5.40 -15.65 -11.09
CA SER A 134 -4.39 -16.32 -10.26
C SER A 134 -3.09 -15.53 -10.23
N TYR A 135 -2.56 -15.35 -9.03
CA TYR A 135 -1.26 -14.73 -8.82
C TYR A 135 -0.13 -15.58 -9.42
N ILE A 136 0.70 -14.98 -10.28
CA ILE A 136 1.88 -15.67 -10.84
C ILE A 136 3.00 -15.69 -9.80
N GLU A 137 3.47 -16.89 -9.45
CA GLU A 137 4.65 -17.09 -8.58
C GLU A 137 5.91 -16.47 -9.21
N GLY A 138 6.66 -15.70 -8.41
CA GLY A 138 8.00 -15.26 -8.80
C GLY A 138 8.51 -14.05 -8.03
N ILE A 139 7.76 -12.94 -8.03
CA ILE A 139 8.20 -11.69 -7.37
C ILE A 139 7.06 -11.12 -6.55
N ILE A 140 7.23 -11.12 -5.22
CA ILE A 140 6.25 -10.59 -4.25
C ILE A 140 6.71 -9.19 -3.85
N SER A 141 5.80 -8.20 -3.95
CA SER A 141 6.04 -6.83 -3.48
C SER A 141 6.64 -6.78 -2.06
N THR A 142 6.21 -7.68 -1.18
CA THR A 142 6.73 -7.82 0.18
C THR A 142 8.22 -8.17 0.21
N GLN A 143 8.68 -9.12 -0.63
CA GLN A 143 10.08 -9.52 -0.68
C GLN A 143 10.96 -8.37 -1.20
N LEU A 144 10.56 -7.72 -2.30
CA LEU A 144 11.28 -6.54 -2.82
C LEU A 144 11.41 -5.42 -1.78
N ASN A 145 10.35 -5.21 -0.99
CA ASN A 145 10.38 -4.24 0.10
C ASN A 145 11.32 -4.64 1.24
N LEU A 146 11.45 -5.94 1.53
CA LEU A 146 12.42 -6.44 2.52
C LEU A 146 13.85 -6.27 2.00
N ASP A 147 14.10 -6.63 0.75
CA ASP A 147 15.42 -6.53 0.13
C ASP A 147 15.88 -5.06 0.03
N ALA A 148 14.99 -4.16 -0.38
CA ALA A 148 15.27 -2.72 -0.44
C ALA A 148 15.61 -2.14 0.95
N ARG A 149 15.02 -2.68 2.02
CA ARG A 149 15.34 -2.27 3.40
C ARG A 149 16.68 -2.83 3.88
N ALA A 150 17.03 -4.05 3.48
CA ALA A 150 18.29 -4.68 3.86
C ALA A 150 19.52 -3.92 3.34
N ILE A 151 19.39 -3.24 2.19
CA ILE A 151 20.44 -2.40 1.59
C ILE A 151 20.69 -1.12 2.42
N GLY A 152 19.76 -0.77 3.32
CA GLY A 152 19.81 0.42 4.14
C GLY A 152 19.18 1.64 3.47
N ILE A 153 18.68 2.57 4.28
CA ILE A 153 18.05 3.81 3.82
C ILE A 153 18.83 5.02 4.32
N SER A 154 19.00 6.03 3.44
CA SER A 154 19.70 7.27 3.78
C SER A 154 18.94 8.06 4.86
N THR A 155 19.66 8.91 5.59
CA THR A 155 19.07 9.77 6.64
C THR A 155 17.94 10.66 6.08
N ASN A 156 18.13 11.22 4.88
CA ASN A 156 17.11 12.04 4.23
C ASN A 156 15.87 11.24 3.85
N ALA A 157 16.04 9.99 3.37
CA ALA A 157 14.92 9.10 3.09
C ALA A 157 14.16 8.74 4.38
N ARG A 158 14.87 8.47 5.49
CA ARG A 158 14.25 8.24 6.82
C ARG A 158 13.40 9.43 7.27
N LEU A 159 13.94 10.64 7.18
CA LEU A 159 13.23 11.87 7.57
C LEU A 159 11.99 12.11 6.71
N SER A 160 12.09 11.90 5.38
CA SER A 160 10.96 12.00 4.46
C SER A 160 9.87 10.97 4.79
N LEU A 161 10.26 9.73 5.07
CA LEU A 161 9.34 8.66 5.44
C LEU A 161 8.61 8.96 6.75
N LEU A 162 9.31 9.48 7.76
CA LEU A 162 8.69 9.88 9.03
C LEU A 162 7.64 10.99 8.82
N ARG A 163 7.97 12.03 8.04
CA ARG A 163 7.02 13.11 7.72
C ARG A 163 5.78 12.58 7.01
N ARG A 164 5.96 11.70 6.03
CA ARG A 164 4.85 11.02 5.34
C ARG A 164 4.00 10.20 6.31
N LEU A 165 4.64 9.48 7.22
CA LEU A 165 3.95 8.63 8.19
C LEU A 165 3.11 9.43 9.18
N VAL A 166 3.65 10.54 9.70
CA VAL A 166 2.92 11.47 10.58
C VAL A 166 1.66 12.02 9.89
N ASN A 167 1.73 12.33 8.60
CA ASN A 167 0.59 12.84 7.84
C ASN A 167 -0.40 11.72 7.43
N ALA A 168 0.07 10.50 7.24
CA ALA A 168 -0.75 9.38 6.76
C ALA A 168 -1.47 8.62 7.87
N LYS A 169 -0.94 8.63 9.11
CA LYS A 169 -1.42 7.77 10.19
C LYS A 169 -1.46 8.49 11.54
N THR A 170 -2.58 8.34 12.25
CA THR A 170 -2.74 8.83 13.63
C THR A 170 -3.59 7.84 14.43
N PRO A 171 -3.18 7.41 15.64
CA PRO A 171 -1.89 7.69 16.28
C PRO A 171 -0.74 6.86 15.68
N LEU A 172 0.49 7.38 15.80
CA LEU A 172 1.71 6.60 15.57
C LEU A 172 2.08 5.80 16.82
N ARG A 173 2.62 4.60 16.61
CA ARG A 173 3.14 3.74 17.69
C ARG A 173 4.65 3.78 17.70
N ILE A 174 5.22 4.54 18.62
CA ILE A 174 6.67 4.69 18.78
C ILE A 174 7.09 3.95 20.06
N CYS A 175 8.10 3.09 19.96
CA CYS A 175 8.71 2.42 21.11
C CYS A 175 9.94 3.20 21.57
N GLU A 176 10.07 3.51 22.86
CA GLU A 176 11.34 4.00 23.38
C GLU A 176 12.36 2.86 23.44
N THR A 177 13.59 3.14 23.02
CA THR A 177 14.68 2.18 22.90
C THR A 177 15.95 2.77 23.50
N HIS A 178 16.74 1.93 24.16
CA HIS A 178 17.87 2.35 25.00
C HIS A 178 19.22 1.79 24.51
N SER A 179 19.20 1.01 23.42
CA SER A 179 20.37 0.44 22.77
C SER A 179 20.04 0.00 21.35
N ALA A 180 21.07 -0.18 20.51
CA ALA A 180 20.91 -0.71 19.15
C ALA A 180 20.18 -2.07 19.12
N ILE A 181 20.42 -2.93 20.12
CA ILE A 181 19.75 -4.23 20.24
C ILE A 181 18.25 -4.03 20.50
N SER A 182 17.89 -3.16 21.46
CA SER A 182 16.47 -2.87 21.74
C SER A 182 15.76 -2.22 20.56
N ALA A 183 16.46 -1.36 19.79
CA ALA A 183 15.95 -0.79 18.55
C ALA A 183 15.69 -1.85 17.49
N LEU A 184 16.62 -2.80 17.32
CA LEU A 184 16.45 -3.92 16.40
C LEU A 184 15.28 -4.83 16.82
N ILE A 185 15.11 -5.08 18.12
CA ILE A 185 13.97 -5.83 18.65
C ILE A 185 12.67 -5.08 18.34
N ALA A 186 12.58 -3.79 18.69
CA ALA A 186 11.39 -2.98 18.43
C ALA A 186 11.04 -2.90 16.93
N GLN A 187 12.05 -2.82 16.06
CA GLN A 187 11.87 -2.81 14.61
C GLN A 187 11.23 -4.10 14.07
N ASN A 188 11.56 -5.25 14.66
CA ASN A 188 11.08 -6.57 14.23
C ASN A 188 9.87 -7.07 15.03
N ALA A 189 9.55 -6.44 16.16
CA ALA A 189 8.43 -6.81 17.02
C ALA A 189 7.09 -6.60 16.29
N CYS A 190 6.32 -7.68 16.17
CA CYS A 190 4.96 -7.63 15.66
C CYS A 190 4.07 -8.68 16.33
N VAL A 191 2.77 -8.41 16.36
CA VAL A 191 1.74 -9.35 16.84
C VAL A 191 0.55 -9.31 15.89
N GLU A 192 -0.06 -10.46 15.63
CA GLU A 192 -1.33 -10.51 14.90
C GLU A 192 -2.49 -10.44 15.89
N SER A 193 -3.37 -9.46 15.72
CA SER A 193 -4.56 -9.28 16.54
C SER A 193 -5.75 -8.93 15.66
N SER A 194 -6.85 -9.69 15.76
CA SER A 194 -8.08 -9.50 14.98
C SER A 194 -7.87 -9.42 13.46
N GLY A 195 -6.91 -10.19 12.93
CA GLY A 195 -6.55 -10.17 11.52
C GLY A 195 -5.88 -8.86 11.09
N LYS A 196 -5.20 -8.17 12.01
CA LYS A 196 -4.33 -7.03 11.71
C LYS A 196 -2.95 -7.30 12.29
N LYS A 197 -1.91 -7.06 11.49
CA LYS A 197 -0.53 -7.05 11.97
C LYS A 197 -0.30 -5.74 12.72
N LEU A 198 -0.08 -5.83 14.01
CA LEU A 198 0.31 -4.71 14.86
C LEU A 198 1.83 -4.71 15.00
N GLU A 199 2.45 -3.59 14.67
CA GLU A 199 3.89 -3.36 14.78
C GLU A 199 4.14 -1.89 15.14
N PHE A 200 5.36 -1.60 15.57
CA PHE A 200 5.80 -0.22 15.82
C PHE A 200 6.09 0.51 14.51
N ASP A 201 5.64 1.77 14.45
CA ASP A 201 5.86 2.69 13.33
C ASP A 201 7.29 3.24 13.33
N GLY A 202 7.93 3.23 14.49
CA GLY A 202 9.33 3.61 14.68
C GLY A 202 9.75 3.41 16.13
N PHE A 203 10.99 3.78 16.41
CA PHE A 203 11.51 3.85 17.76
C PHE A 203 12.08 5.24 18.03
N TRP A 204 12.16 5.58 19.31
CA TRP A 204 12.75 6.80 19.83
C TRP A 204 13.87 6.45 20.79
N SER A 205 14.94 7.23 20.79
CA SER A 205 15.99 7.13 21.82
C SER A 205 16.12 8.51 22.48
N SER A 206 15.89 8.56 23.78
CA SER A 206 15.97 9.80 24.55
C SER A 206 17.38 9.99 25.11
N SER A 207 17.82 11.25 25.23
CA SER A 207 19.08 11.60 25.90
C SER A 207 19.10 11.10 27.35
N LEU A 208 17.97 11.15 28.05
CA LEU A 208 17.83 10.66 29.42
C LEU A 208 18.16 9.18 29.52
N THR A 209 17.55 8.34 28.68
CA THR A 209 17.77 6.88 28.78
C THR A 209 19.15 6.48 28.26
N ASP A 210 19.64 7.17 27.24
CA ASP A 210 20.97 7.00 26.67
C ASP A 210 22.09 7.40 27.64
N SER A 211 21.94 8.49 28.40
CA SER A 211 22.87 8.91 29.46
C SER A 211 22.77 8.02 30.70
N THR A 212 21.55 7.70 31.15
CA THR A 212 21.29 6.84 32.32
C THR A 212 21.89 5.44 32.14
N SER A 213 21.72 4.83 30.96
CA SER A 213 22.30 3.50 30.66
C SER A 213 23.84 3.46 30.76
N ARG A 214 24.47 4.64 30.69
CA ARG A 214 25.93 4.84 30.76
C ARG A 214 26.40 5.43 32.08
N GLY A 215 25.50 5.63 33.04
CA GLY A 215 25.81 6.27 34.31
C GLY A 215 26.26 7.73 34.17
N LYS A 216 25.87 8.40 33.08
CA LYS A 216 26.17 9.81 32.82
C LYS A 216 24.97 10.68 33.22
N PRO A 217 25.19 11.94 33.63
CA PRO A 217 24.11 12.91 33.76
C PRO A 217 23.50 13.21 32.37
N ASP A 218 22.19 13.49 32.35
CA ASP A 218 21.51 13.92 31.13
C ASP A 218 21.92 15.35 30.77
N ILE A 219 22.40 15.53 29.53
CA ILE A 219 22.79 16.82 28.96
C ILE A 219 21.95 17.15 27.71
N GLU A 220 20.81 16.48 27.53
CA GLU A 220 19.89 16.65 26.40
C GLU A 220 20.49 16.30 25.03
N ALA A 221 21.63 15.60 25.01
CA ALA A 221 22.33 15.19 23.80
C ALA A 221 22.47 13.67 23.71
N VAL A 222 22.33 13.15 22.50
CA VAL A 222 22.60 11.74 22.16
C VAL A 222 23.90 11.68 21.36
N GLU A 223 24.85 10.90 21.87
CA GLU A 223 26.17 10.67 21.26
C GLU A 223 26.05 10.15 19.83
N LEU A 224 26.99 10.53 18.95
CA LEU A 224 27.01 10.05 17.55
C LEU A 224 27.17 8.53 17.45
N THR A 225 27.87 7.91 18.41
CA THR A 225 28.06 6.45 18.48
C THR A 225 26.80 5.69 18.88
N SER A 226 25.77 6.38 19.36
CA SER A 226 24.45 5.80 19.67
C SER A 226 23.49 5.83 18.47
N ARG A 227 23.88 6.42 17.32
CA ARG A 227 23.01 6.65 16.16
C ARG A 227 23.10 5.57 15.08
#